data_AF-A0A6C0CXV8-F1
#
_entry.id   AF-A0A6C0CXV8-F1
#
_cell.length_a   1.000
_cell.length_b   1.000
_cell.length_c   1.000
_cell.angle_alpha   90.00
_cell.angle_beta   90.00
_cell.angle_gamma   90.00
#
_symmetry.space_group_name_H-M   'P 1'
#
loop_
_entity.id
_entity.type
_entity.pdbx_description
1 polymer ?
#
loop_
_entity_poly.entity_id
_entity_poly.type
_entity_poly.pdbx_seq_one_letter_code
_entity_poly.pdbx_strand_id
1 'polypeptide(L)'
;MAKLVELIIIAQNIPYIEPQSENMDEWTSDELVFKSIYIALNNPVQIKAGLHICNQFPPLKLIYKSILNQYIKYFSNRQQSLQSANL
;
A
#
# COMPACT_ATOMS: atom_id res chain seq x y z
N MET A 1 1.36 9.03 15.91
CA MET A 1 0.61 8.83 14.66
C MET A 1 1.49 9.37 13.52
N ALA A 2 2.03 8.53 12.63
CA ALA A 2 2.93 9.00 11.57
C ALA A 2 2.25 9.99 10.61
N LYS A 3 3.02 10.93 10.04
CA LYS A 3 2.54 11.85 9.00
C LYS A 3 2.28 11.06 7.72
N LEU A 4 1.32 11.51 6.89
CA LEU A 4 0.96 10.80 5.66
C LEU A 4 2.18 10.60 4.73
N VAL A 5 3.03 11.62 4.62
CA VAL A 5 4.27 11.55 3.82
C VAL A 5 5.23 10.47 4.33
N GLU A 6 5.38 10.34 5.66
CA GLU A 6 6.22 9.31 6.27
C GLU A 6 5.68 7.91 5.93
N LEU A 7 4.35 7.71 6.00
CA LEU A 7 3.73 6.44 5.62
C LEU A 7 3.93 6.10 4.14
N ILE A 8 3.88 7.09 3.25
CA ILE A 8 4.18 6.89 1.83
C ILE A 8 5.63 6.44 1.65
N ILE A 9 6.58 7.14 2.27
CA ILE A 9 8.02 6.80 2.18
C ILE A 9 8.26 5.38 2.71
N ILE A 10 7.67 5.02 3.85
CA ILE A 10 7.79 3.66 4.40
C ILE A 10 7.22 2.65 3.40
N ALA A 11 6.00 2.86 2.92
CA ALA A 11 5.33 1.93 2.01
C ALA A 11 6.08 1.75 0.67
N GLN A 12 6.74 2.79 0.15
CA GLN A 12 7.58 2.71 -1.05
C GLN A 12 8.76 1.74 -0.90
N ASN A 13 9.25 1.54 0.33
CA ASN A 13 10.37 0.64 0.62
C ASN A 13 9.93 -0.78 1.00
N ILE A 14 8.62 -1.06 1.02
CA ILE A 14 8.11 -2.41 1.30
C ILE A 14 8.03 -3.21 0.00
N PRO A 15 8.71 -4.38 -0.09
CA PRO A 15 8.60 -5.26 -1.23
C PRO A 15 7.16 -5.72 -1.45
N TYR A 16 6.63 -5.43 -2.63
CA TYR A 16 5.32 -5.90 -3.04
C TYR A 16 5.38 -7.33 -3.57
N ILE A 17 4.32 -8.10 -3.32
CA ILE A 17 4.15 -9.46 -3.84
C ILE A 17 2.84 -9.48 -4.61
N GLU A 18 2.90 -9.88 -5.88
CA GLU A 18 1.73 -9.99 -6.75
C GLU A 18 0.71 -11.02 -6.21
N PRO A 19 -0.58 -10.84 -6.50
CA PRO A 19 -1.60 -11.88 -6.34
C PRO A 19 -1.23 -13.15 -7.12
N GLN A 20 -1.76 -14.30 -6.69
CA GLN A 20 -1.47 -15.56 -7.36
C GLN A 20 -2.15 -15.70 -8.72
N SER A 21 -3.35 -15.14 -8.87
CA SER A 21 -4.09 -15.17 -10.14
C SER A 21 -3.71 -13.99 -11.02
N GLU A 22 -3.53 -14.23 -12.31
CA GLU A 22 -3.41 -13.17 -13.32
C GLU A 22 -4.77 -12.56 -13.69
N ASN A 23 -5.87 -13.25 -13.37
CA ASN A 23 -7.23 -12.78 -13.63
C ASN A 23 -7.69 -11.85 -12.49
N MET A 24 -7.88 -10.57 -12.80
CA MET A 24 -8.26 -9.54 -11.83
C MET A 24 -9.65 -9.78 -11.22
N ASP A 25 -10.55 -10.46 -11.92
CA ASP A 25 -11.89 -10.77 -11.41
C ASP A 25 -11.86 -11.79 -10.25
N GLU A 26 -10.74 -12.49 -10.08
CA GLU A 26 -10.53 -13.46 -8.99
C GLU A 26 -9.83 -12.84 -7.78
N TRP A 27 -9.43 -11.58 -7.87
CA TRP A 27 -8.70 -10.92 -6.79
C TRP A 27 -9.64 -10.56 -5.64
N THR A 28 -9.14 -10.75 -4.43
CA THR A 28 -9.79 -10.19 -3.25
C THR A 28 -9.76 -8.66 -3.29
N SER A 29 -10.68 -8.02 -2.57
CA SER A 29 -10.69 -6.56 -2.42
C SER A 29 -9.35 -6.01 -1.93
N ASP A 30 -8.70 -6.72 -1.00
CA ASP A 30 -7.40 -6.33 -0.46
C ASP A 30 -6.29 -6.42 -1.51
N GLU A 31 -6.26 -7.48 -2.31
CA GLU A 31 -5.30 -7.63 -3.42
C GLU A 31 -5.44 -6.50 -4.45
N LEU A 32 -6.68 -6.19 -4.85
CA LEU A 32 -6.96 -5.09 -5.77
C LEU A 32 -6.52 -3.75 -5.19
N VAL A 33 -6.88 -3.46 -3.94
CA VAL A 33 -6.51 -2.21 -3.25
C VAL A 33 -4.99 -2.12 -3.10
N PHE A 34 -4.33 -3.19 -2.66
CA PHE A 34 -2.87 -3.21 -2.50
C PHE A 34 -2.12 -3.09 -3.82
N LYS A 35 -2.62 -3.69 -4.90
CA LYS A 35 -2.08 -3.47 -6.25
C LYS A 35 -2.18 -2.00 -6.65
N SER A 36 -3.35 -1.38 -6.44
CA SER A 36 -3.56 0.04 -6.72
C SER A 36 -2.62 0.94 -5.91
N ILE A 37 -2.44 0.63 -4.62
CA ILE A 37 -1.49 1.34 -3.75
C ILE A 37 -0.05 1.17 -4.26
N TYR A 38 0.36 -0.05 -4.61
CA TYR A 38 1.68 -0.29 -5.19
C TYR A 38 1.91 0.55 -6.45
N ILE A 39 0.94 0.62 -7.36
CA ILE A 39 1.00 1.47 -8.56
C ILE A 39 1.15 2.95 -8.16
N ALA A 40 0.34 3.41 -7.20
CA ALA A 40 0.37 4.80 -6.74
C ALA A 40 1.72 5.17 -6.11
N LEU A 41 2.31 4.28 -5.32
CA LEU A 41 3.61 4.48 -4.65
C LEU A 41 4.79 4.55 -5.63
N ASN A 42 4.63 4.00 -6.84
CA ASN A 42 5.65 4.02 -7.90
C ASN A 42 5.36 5.08 -8.98
N ASN A 43 4.29 5.86 -8.84
CA ASN A 43 3.91 6.91 -9.78
C ASN A 43 3.96 8.31 -9.12
N PRO A 44 4.92 9.17 -9.48
CA PRO A 44 5.06 10.49 -8.87
C PRO A 44 3.83 11.39 -9.01
N VAL A 45 3.06 11.25 -10.10
CA VAL A 45 1.82 12.01 -10.34
C VAL A 45 0.75 11.56 -9.36
N GLN A 46 0.56 10.25 -9.18
CA GLN A 46 -0.43 9.73 -8.23
C GLN A 46 -0.08 10.07 -6.78
N ILE A 47 1.20 10.06 -6.40
CA ILE A 47 1.63 10.53 -5.07
C ILE A 47 1.23 11.98 -4.85
N LYS A 48 1.57 12.88 -5.78
CA LYS A 48 1.27 14.31 -5.67
C LYS A 48 -0.25 14.57 -5.65
N ALA A 49 -1.00 13.90 -6.51
CA ALA A 49 -2.46 14.00 -6.55
C ALA A 49 -3.10 13.50 -5.23
N GLY A 50 -2.68 12.33 -4.74
CA GLY A 50 -3.16 11.77 -3.48
C GLY A 50 -2.89 12.68 -2.28
N LEU A 51 -1.70 13.29 -2.20
CA LEU A 51 -1.38 14.29 -1.18
C LEU A 51 -2.28 15.53 -1.29
N HIS A 52 -2.51 16.03 -2.50
CA HIS A 52 -3.40 17.17 -2.73
C HIS A 52 -4.83 16.88 -2.28
N ILE A 53 -5.40 15.74 -2.70
CA ILE A 53 -6.76 15.31 -2.32
C ILE A 53 -6.87 15.15 -0.80
N CYS A 54 -5.89 14.51 -0.15
CA CYS A 54 -5.88 14.32 1.29
C CYS A 54 -5.77 15.64 2.09
N ASN A 55 -5.23 16.70 1.48
CA ASN A 55 -5.20 18.03 2.10
C ASN A 55 -6.53 18.78 1.94
N GLN A 56 -7.26 18.54 0.83
CA GLN A 56 -8.57 19.15 0.59
C GLN A 56 -9.69 18.45 1.36
N PHE A 57 -9.58 17.14 1.61
CA PHE A 57 -10.62 16.36 2.28
C PHE A 57 -10.04 15.47 3.40
N PRO A 58 -10.02 15.96 4.66
CA PRO A 58 -9.43 15.28 5.80
C PRO A 58 -9.95 13.85 6.07
N PRO A 59 -11.24 13.51 5.86
CA PRO A 59 -11.69 12.13 6.05
C PRO A 59 -10.99 11.13 5.10
N LEU A 60 -10.75 11.49 3.84
CA LEU A 60 -10.00 10.64 2.91
C LEU A 60 -8.56 10.46 3.36
N LYS A 61 -7.94 11.46 3.99
CA LYS A 61 -6.61 11.33 4.60
C LYS A 61 -6.56 10.23 5.65
N LEU A 62 -7.60 10.11 6.49
CA LEU A 62 -7.66 9.05 7.51
C LEU A 62 -7.79 7.67 6.87
N ILE A 63 -8.67 7.53 5.87
CA ILE A 63 -8.86 6.29 5.12
C ILE A 63 -7.55 5.89 4.43
N TYR A 64 -6.91 6.82 3.72
CA TYR A 64 -5.68 6.56 2.99
C TYR A 64 -4.53 6.15 3.93
N LYS A 65 -4.42 6.81 5.09
CA LYS A 65 -3.49 6.37 6.15
C LYS A 65 -3.81 4.97 6.65
N SER A 66 -5.07 4.61 6.82
CA SER A 66 -5.47 3.26 7.24
C SER A 66 -5.02 2.22 6.22
N ILE A 67 -5.28 2.46 4.94
CA ILE A 67 -4.87 1.58 3.84
C ILE A 67 -3.35 1.41 3.78
N LEU A 68 -2.57 2.51 3.89
CA LEU A 68 -1.11 2.44 3.90
C LEU A 68 -0.58 1.62 5.08
N ASN A 69 -1.15 1.77 6.28
CA ASN A 69 -0.74 0.97 7.43
C ASN A 69 -1.06 -0.52 7.23
N GLN A 70 -2.22 -0.84 6.65
CA GLN A 70 -2.60 -2.22 6.34
C GLN A 70 -1.64 -2.83 5.30
N TYR A 71 -1.36 -2.10 4.22
CA TYR A 71 -0.38 -2.49 3.20
C TYR A 71 0.99 -2.78 3.82
N ILE A 72 1.54 -1.82 4.58
CA ILE A 72 2.85 -1.98 5.23
C ILE A 72 2.87 -3.21 6.12
N LYS A 73 1.86 -3.37 6.98
CA LYS A 73 1.78 -4.50 7.93
C LYS A 73 1.68 -5.83 7.19
N TYR A 74 0.81 -5.92 6.18
CA TYR A 74 0.57 -7.15 5.44
C TYR A 74 1.85 -7.64 4.76
N PHE A 75 2.52 -6.79 3.97
CA PHE A 75 3.70 -7.20 3.23
C PHE A 75 4.96 -7.35 4.11
N SER A 76 5.11 -6.55 5.17
CA SER A 76 6.20 -6.76 6.15
C SER A 76 6.09 -8.15 6.81
N ASN A 77 4.88 -8.54 7.22
CA ASN A 77 4.65 -9.85 7.85
C ASN A 77 4.87 -10.99 6.85
N ARG A 78 4.37 -10.83 5.60
CA ARG A 78 4.54 -11.83 4.55
C ARG A 78 6.01 -12.02 4.15
N GLN A 79 6.81 -10.95 4.19
CA GLN A 79 8.25 -11.05 3.97
C GLN A 79 8.95 -11.83 5.10
N GLN A 80 8.61 -11.55 6.35
CA GLN A 80 9.17 -12.26 7.50
C GLN A 80 8.83 -13.77 7.46
N SER A 81 7.59 -14.13 7.11
CA SER A 81 7.22 -15.54 7.00
C SER A 81 7.96 -16.26 5.86
N LEU A 82 8.16 -15.60 4.72
CA LEU A 82 8.96 -16.14 3.62
C LEU A 82 10.44 -16.32 4.00
N GLN A 83 11.02 -15.42 4.79
CA GLN A 83 12.40 -15.57 5.26
C GLN A 83 12.56 -16.73 6.25
N SER A 84 11.61 -16.90 7.17
CA SER A 84 11.61 -17.99 8.16
C SER A 84 11.36 -19.37 7.54
N ALA A 85 10.65 -19.45 6.42
CA ALA A 85 10.37 -20.72 5.73
C ALA A 85 11.53 -21.24 4.86
N ASN A 86 12.55 -20.41 4.62
CA ASN A 86 13.74 -20.74 3.83
C ASN A 86 14.98 -21.06 4.70
N LEU A 87 14.79 -21.18 6.02
CA LEU A 87 15.80 -21.59 7.02
C LEU A 87 15.44 -22.97 7.59
#